data_AF-A0A3D8UH96-F1
#
_entry.id   AF-A0A3D8UH96-F1
#
_cell.length_a   1.000
_cell.length_b   1.000
_cell.length_c   1.000
_cell.angle_alpha   90.00
_cell.angle_beta   90.00
_cell.angle_gamma   90.00
#
_symmetry.space_group_name_H-M   'P 1'
#
loop_
_entity.id
_entity.type
_entity.pdbx_description
1 polymer ?
#
loop_
_entity_poly.entity_id
_entity_poly.type
_entity_poly.pdbx_seq_one_letter_code
_entity_poly.pdbx_strand_id
1 'polypeptide(L)'
;MEQALYRKYRPANLKEMVGQDEAVSLISSQISDDKIGHAYLFSGPKGVGKTSLARIIAKELGCDPVFDVSEIDAASHNKVDDIRDMNESVNFIATSPGKKRIFILDEVHMLSNAASNAFLKTLEEPPEHVIFILATTEPDRVIETIRSRTTQVVFKKISEAEIIKVLQKISKKENINFNKDILQTIATYSDGSLRDAINLFEQADNTFGEKVTVENIFSLVGKLGSEEIQEIIESIEFQDTGKILNVIREAYAKGLQPTDISNSISEFFRNLFYLKYLPDDKKLESLTEDLQKNLEKANEKISAKQLVRILDLIDEINSNLPSSNSQHLKLELFMMKLIKPEFGSDVKSIGYRLDLLEGRTSLSRSDDEDTKSEEKTLAEEKPKDESKSKEKKVKSKNKQSLEDFDVYWPKILNSLKETLSARKFSYLMAVKPEVNEDNVVTLYVDKNNEFLFDELKNSTEIIDLIKSEVAKLMGIEALVNIDISETINTKEEGGISAAQEIFDVEDLS
;
A
#
# COMPACT_ATOMS: atom_id res chain seq x y z
N MET A 1 13.41 12.14 36.09
CA MET A 1 12.85 11.55 34.87
C MET A 1 13.74 11.98 33.73
N GLU A 2 14.31 11.02 33.01
CA GLU A 2 15.05 11.32 31.78
C GLU A 2 14.08 11.88 30.73
N GLN A 3 14.55 12.84 29.93
CA GLN A 3 13.72 13.49 28.92
C GLN A 3 13.55 12.54 27.73
N ALA A 4 12.30 12.32 27.30
CA ALA A 4 11.99 11.48 26.14
C ALA A 4 12.81 11.86 24.89
N LEU A 5 13.26 10.86 24.13
CA LEU A 5 14.23 11.03 23.05
C LEU A 5 13.74 11.97 21.96
N TYR A 6 12.45 11.91 21.59
CA TYR A 6 11.87 12.80 20.58
C TYR A 6 11.92 14.29 20.98
N ARG A 7 12.01 14.60 22.29
CA ARG A 7 12.23 15.97 22.79
C ARG A 7 13.71 16.30 22.87
N LYS A 8 14.55 15.35 23.32
CA LYS A 8 16.01 15.50 23.42
C LYS A 8 16.65 15.76 22.04
N TYR A 9 16.14 15.09 21.01
CA TYR A 9 16.62 15.17 19.62
C TYR A 9 15.77 16.07 18.72
N ARG A 10 14.96 16.95 19.31
CA ARG A 10 14.23 17.94 18.53
C ARG A 10 15.21 18.89 17.83
N PRO A 11 15.08 19.14 16.52
CA PRO A 11 15.98 20.03 15.79
C PRO A 11 16.10 21.41 16.44
N ALA A 12 17.33 21.89 16.64
CA ALA A 12 17.61 23.15 17.34
C ALA A 12 17.93 24.32 16.41
N ASN A 13 18.11 24.06 15.11
CA ASN A 13 18.42 25.04 14.06
C ASN A 13 17.99 24.50 12.69
N LEU A 14 17.98 25.37 11.68
CA LEU A 14 17.52 25.04 10.32
C LEU A 14 18.31 23.88 9.68
N LYS A 15 19.59 23.69 10.01
CA LYS A 15 20.46 22.64 9.44
C LYS A 15 20.16 21.25 9.98
N GLU A 16 19.49 21.16 11.13
CA GLU A 16 19.11 19.90 11.77
C GLU A 16 17.72 19.41 11.33
N MET A 17 16.99 20.22 10.56
CA MET A 17 15.72 19.80 9.96
C MET A 17 15.99 18.71 8.91
N VAL A 18 15.11 17.71 8.86
CA VAL A 18 15.28 16.52 8.01
C VAL A 18 14.10 16.40 7.05
N GLY A 19 14.37 16.22 5.75
CA GLY A 19 13.36 15.99 4.72
C GLY A 19 12.50 17.20 4.34
N GLN A 20 12.84 18.42 4.79
CA GLN A 20 12.04 19.64 4.59
C GLN A 20 12.82 20.77 3.89
N ASP A 21 13.60 20.42 2.86
CA ASP A 21 14.53 21.36 2.20
C ASP A 21 13.83 22.60 1.62
N GLU A 22 12.67 22.42 0.98
CA GLU A 22 11.89 23.52 0.40
C GLU A 22 11.42 24.51 1.47
N ALA A 23 10.87 24.01 2.58
CA ALA A 23 10.40 24.84 3.70
C ALA A 23 11.57 25.57 4.37
N VAL A 24 12.68 24.86 4.61
CA VAL A 24 13.88 25.44 5.21
C VAL A 24 14.49 26.52 4.31
N SER A 25 14.57 26.28 3.00
CA SER A 25 15.11 27.22 2.02
C SER A 25 14.28 28.51 1.96
N LEU A 26 12.95 28.39 1.88
CA LEU A 26 12.03 29.54 1.87
C LEU A 26 12.23 30.42 3.11
N ILE A 27 12.18 29.81 4.29
CA ILE A 27 12.30 30.52 5.57
C ILE A 27 13.70 31.12 5.72
N SER A 28 14.76 30.39 5.36
CA SER A 28 16.14 30.88 5.42
C SER A 28 16.35 32.11 4.53
N SER A 29 15.77 32.12 3.32
CA SER A 29 15.83 33.27 2.41
C SER A 29 15.09 34.48 3.00
N GLN A 30 13.88 34.27 3.51
CA GLN A 30 13.07 35.36 4.08
C GLN A 30 13.69 36.00 5.32
N ILE A 31 14.34 35.20 6.18
CA ILE A 31 15.08 35.71 7.34
C ILE A 31 16.32 36.49 6.87
N SER A 32 17.06 35.98 5.89
CA SER A 32 18.28 36.64 5.39
C SER A 32 17.99 37.96 4.69
N ASP A 33 16.86 38.04 3.99
CA ASP A 33 16.43 39.24 3.25
C ASP A 33 15.66 40.25 4.12
N ASP A 34 15.46 39.97 5.41
CA ASP A 34 14.59 40.74 6.32
C ASP A 34 13.16 40.95 5.77
N LYS A 35 12.63 39.92 5.10
CA LYS A 35 11.31 39.90 4.44
C LYS A 35 10.40 38.83 5.01
N ILE A 36 10.51 38.58 6.31
CA ILE A 36 9.65 37.60 6.97
C ILE A 36 8.19 38.08 6.95
N GLY A 37 7.29 37.25 6.43
CA GLY A 37 5.85 37.51 6.42
C GLY A 37 5.25 37.53 7.83
N HIS A 38 4.09 38.17 7.96
CA HIS A 38 3.35 38.28 9.22
C HIS A 38 2.58 37.01 9.58
N ALA A 39 2.27 36.13 8.62
CA ALA A 39 1.53 34.91 8.87
C ALA A 39 1.92 33.76 7.92
N TYR A 40 2.07 32.56 8.49
CA TYR A 40 2.37 31.31 7.79
C TYR A 40 1.34 30.24 8.11
N LEU A 41 1.00 29.41 7.13
CA LEU A 41 0.24 28.18 7.32
C LEU A 41 1.13 26.99 6.96
N PHE A 42 1.59 26.28 7.99
CA PHE A 42 2.36 25.05 7.91
C PHE A 42 1.41 23.87 7.79
N SER A 43 1.38 23.24 6.63
CA SER A 43 0.50 22.11 6.34
C SER A 43 1.30 20.85 6.08
N GLY A 44 0.79 19.70 6.52
CA GLY A 44 1.39 18.40 6.23
C GLY A 44 1.21 17.39 7.35
N PRO A 45 1.70 16.15 7.18
CA PRO A 45 1.48 15.05 8.12
C PRO A 45 1.96 15.36 9.55
N LYS A 46 1.48 14.59 10.54
CA LYS A 46 1.95 14.71 11.92
C LYS A 46 3.43 14.31 12.04
N GLY A 47 4.15 14.90 12.99
CA GLY A 47 5.51 14.49 13.34
C GLY A 47 6.63 14.79 12.32
N VAL A 48 6.33 15.48 11.22
CA VAL A 48 7.31 15.90 10.19
C VAL A 48 8.10 17.18 10.53
N GLY A 49 7.78 17.85 11.63
CA GLY A 49 8.56 19.00 12.14
C GLY A 49 7.93 20.39 12.01
N LYS A 50 6.61 20.51 11.75
CA LYS A 50 5.90 21.81 11.67
C LYS A 50 6.19 22.73 12.86
N THR A 51 5.84 22.30 14.07
CA THR A 51 6.07 23.05 15.32
C THR A 51 7.56 23.23 15.63
N SER A 52 8.43 22.33 15.17
CA SER A 52 9.88 22.45 15.34
C SER A 52 10.43 23.59 14.48
N LEU A 53 10.03 23.70 13.20
CA LEU A 53 10.41 24.82 12.35
C LEU A 53 9.90 26.15 12.91
N ALA A 54 8.68 26.18 13.44
CA ALA A 54 8.10 27.36 14.07
C ALA A 54 8.95 27.89 15.24
N ARG A 55 9.43 26.99 16.12
CA ARG A 55 10.34 27.33 17.22
C ARG A 55 11.72 27.77 16.73
N ILE A 56 12.22 27.15 15.66
CA ILE A 56 13.49 27.54 15.04
C ILE A 56 13.38 28.97 14.50
N ILE A 57 12.29 29.33 13.83
CA ILE A 57 12.04 30.70 13.36
C ILE A 57 12.10 31.68 14.52
N ALA A 58 11.41 31.40 15.63
CA ALA A 58 11.45 32.25 16.81
C ALA A 58 12.88 32.50 17.31
N LYS A 59 13.67 31.42 17.38
CA LYS A 59 15.06 31.49 17.82
C LYS A 59 15.95 32.30 16.87
N GLU A 60 15.81 32.11 15.55
CA GLU A 60 16.58 32.84 14.54
C GLU A 60 16.24 34.34 14.54
N LEU A 61 15.00 34.71 14.89
CA LEU A 61 14.59 36.11 15.07
C LEU A 61 15.01 36.72 16.43
N GLY A 62 15.70 35.95 17.27
CA GLY A 62 16.15 36.42 18.58
C GLY A 62 15.03 36.58 19.62
N CYS A 63 13.90 35.89 19.43
CA CYS A 63 12.81 35.83 20.40
C CYS A 63 13.20 34.96 21.60
N ASP A 64 12.79 35.37 22.79
CA ASP A 64 12.88 34.51 23.97
C ASP A 64 11.77 33.44 23.92
N PRO A 65 12.10 32.13 24.00
CA PRO A 65 11.11 31.06 23.91
C PRO A 65 10.04 31.06 25.01
N VAL A 66 10.28 31.74 26.13
CA VAL A 66 9.36 31.79 27.28
C VAL A 66 8.46 33.03 27.22
N PHE A 67 9.03 34.17 26.85
CA PHE A 67 8.30 35.45 26.92
C PHE A 67 7.69 35.89 25.58
N ASP A 68 8.34 35.56 24.47
CA ASP A 68 7.95 36.08 23.15
C ASP A 68 7.33 35.03 22.25
N VAL A 69 7.28 33.76 22.69
CA VAL A 69 6.64 32.67 21.96
C VAL A 69 5.44 32.19 22.74
N SER A 70 4.26 32.30 22.14
CA SER A 70 3.00 31.80 22.69
C SER A 70 2.52 30.63 21.84
N GLU A 71 2.52 29.42 22.41
CA GLU A 71 2.01 28.21 21.75
C GLU A 71 0.59 27.92 22.24
N ILE A 72 -0.35 27.82 21.31
CA ILE A 72 -1.76 27.54 21.57
C ILE A 72 -2.14 26.29 20.80
N ASP A 73 -2.57 25.26 21.52
CA ASP A 73 -3.15 24.07 20.93
C ASP A 73 -4.64 24.33 20.63
N ALA A 74 -4.98 24.49 19.35
CA ALA A 74 -6.36 24.76 18.95
C ALA A 74 -7.29 23.58 19.20
N ALA A 75 -6.81 22.36 19.43
CA ALA A 75 -7.68 21.27 19.86
C ALA A 75 -8.24 21.50 21.28
N SER A 76 -7.42 22.14 22.14
CA SER A 76 -7.78 22.44 23.54
C SER A 76 -8.38 23.85 23.70
N HIS A 77 -7.94 24.80 22.87
CA HIS A 77 -8.34 26.21 22.91
C HIS A 77 -9.02 26.62 21.58
N ASN A 78 -10.22 26.06 21.33
CA ASN A 78 -10.95 26.26 20.07
C ASN A 78 -12.06 27.32 20.11
N LYS A 79 -12.28 27.99 21.26
CA LYS A 79 -13.43 28.89 21.43
C LYS A 79 -13.09 30.32 21.02
N VAL A 80 -14.14 31.10 20.78
CA VAL A 80 -14.04 32.50 20.39
C VAL A 80 -13.29 33.32 21.43
N ASP A 81 -13.58 33.07 22.70
CA ASP A 81 -13.01 33.83 23.80
C ASP A 81 -11.49 33.55 23.95
N ASP A 82 -11.04 32.31 23.74
CA ASP A 82 -9.60 31.97 23.72
C ASP A 82 -8.83 32.82 22.67
N ILE A 83 -9.40 32.95 21.47
CA ILE A 83 -8.80 33.75 20.39
C ILE A 83 -8.89 35.26 20.68
N ARG A 84 -9.94 35.72 21.35
CA ARG A 84 -10.05 37.13 21.76
C ARG A 84 -8.99 37.48 22.79
N ASP A 85 -8.80 36.64 23.80
CA ASP A 85 -7.77 36.82 24.82
C ASP A 85 -6.36 36.83 24.18
N MET A 86 -6.12 35.94 23.22
CA MET A 86 -4.89 35.97 22.42
C MET A 86 -4.76 37.31 21.67
N ASN A 87 -5.78 37.74 20.93
CA ASN A 87 -5.78 38.99 20.15
C ASN A 87 -5.54 40.23 21.01
N GLU A 88 -6.04 40.27 22.24
CA GLU A 88 -5.74 41.35 23.17
C GLU A 88 -4.24 41.36 23.53
N SER A 89 -3.67 40.17 23.73
CA SER A 89 -2.25 40.02 24.06
C SER A 89 -1.30 40.39 22.91
N VAL A 90 -1.76 40.36 21.66
CA VAL A 90 -0.96 40.68 20.45
C VAL A 90 -0.42 42.11 20.47
N ASN A 91 -1.05 43.03 21.21
CA ASN A 91 -0.61 44.43 21.29
C ASN A 91 0.60 44.65 22.22
N PHE A 92 1.02 43.65 23.00
CA PHE A 92 2.17 43.79 23.89
C PHE A 92 3.48 43.57 23.13
N ILE A 93 4.33 44.59 23.14
CA ILE A 93 5.65 44.57 22.50
C ILE A 93 6.59 43.65 23.28
N ALA A 94 7.31 42.79 22.54
CA ALA A 94 8.36 41.92 23.08
C ALA A 94 9.50 42.74 23.71
N THR A 95 9.98 42.30 24.89
CA THR A 95 11.08 42.97 25.62
C THR A 95 12.47 42.52 25.13
N SER A 96 12.52 41.42 24.37
CA SER A 96 13.76 40.81 23.87
C SER A 96 14.41 41.60 22.73
N PRO A 97 15.69 41.32 22.42
CA PRO A 97 16.45 42.02 21.38
C PRO A 97 15.78 41.96 19.99
N GLY A 98 15.08 40.85 19.70
CA GLY A 98 14.38 40.65 18.44
C GLY A 98 13.18 41.58 18.25
N LYS A 99 12.58 42.11 19.33
CA LYS A 99 11.34 42.91 19.32
C LYS A 99 10.23 42.29 18.46
N LYS A 100 10.24 40.97 18.32
CA LYS A 100 9.23 40.19 17.61
C LYS A 100 8.55 39.28 18.61
N ARG A 101 7.27 39.03 18.41
CA ARG A 101 6.46 38.09 19.17
C ARG A 101 5.84 37.09 18.22
N ILE A 102 5.93 35.80 18.55
CA ILE A 102 5.45 34.72 17.71
C ILE A 102 4.30 33.99 18.39
N PHE A 103 3.19 33.86 17.67
CA PHE A 103 2.07 33.03 18.07
C PHE A 103 2.05 31.78 17.21
N ILE A 104 2.18 30.61 17.84
CA ILE A 104 2.11 29.31 17.17
C ILE A 104 0.76 28.70 17.52
N LEU A 105 -0.10 28.52 16.53
CA LEU A 105 -1.40 27.85 16.68
C LEU A 105 -1.29 26.45 16.08
N ASP A 106 -1.20 25.42 16.93
CA ASP A 106 -1.14 24.02 16.46
C ASP A 106 -2.55 23.45 16.25
N GLU A 107 -2.68 22.54 15.27
CA GLU A 107 -3.95 21.97 14.80
C GLU A 107 -5.05 23.02 14.53
N VAL A 108 -4.72 24.12 13.84
CA VAL A 108 -5.63 25.27 13.62
C VAL A 108 -6.98 24.90 12.97
N HIS A 109 -7.06 23.77 12.26
CA HIS A 109 -8.31 23.25 11.71
C HIS A 109 -9.34 22.85 12.77
N MET A 110 -8.93 22.72 14.04
CA MET A 110 -9.78 22.42 15.18
C MET A 110 -10.47 23.67 15.77
N LEU A 111 -10.10 24.88 15.32
CA LEU A 111 -10.78 26.11 15.74
C LEU A 111 -12.26 26.08 15.34
N SER A 112 -13.13 26.55 16.23
CA SER A 112 -14.52 26.77 15.85
C SER A 112 -14.64 27.84 14.77
N ASN A 113 -15.71 27.79 13.96
CA ASN A 113 -15.97 28.80 12.93
C ASN A 113 -15.98 30.23 13.50
N ALA A 114 -16.57 30.38 14.70
CA ALA A 114 -16.63 31.67 15.36
C ALA A 114 -15.24 32.16 15.83
N ALA A 115 -14.39 31.25 16.32
CA ALA A 115 -13.01 31.57 16.69
C ALA A 115 -12.17 31.96 15.47
N SER A 116 -12.32 31.21 14.38
CA SER A 116 -11.65 31.51 13.10
C SER A 116 -12.04 32.89 12.58
N ASN A 117 -13.32 33.26 12.63
CA ASN A 117 -13.78 34.59 12.23
C ASN A 117 -13.27 35.71 13.14
N ALA A 118 -13.17 35.47 14.45
CA ALA A 118 -12.61 36.42 15.39
C ALA A 118 -11.10 36.66 15.14
N PHE A 119 -10.40 35.68 14.58
CA PHE A 119 -8.98 35.78 14.25
C PHE A 119 -8.70 36.62 13.00
N LEU A 120 -9.65 36.70 12.05
CA LEU A 120 -9.43 37.33 10.74
C LEU A 120 -8.96 38.78 10.82
N LYS A 121 -9.54 39.58 11.72
CA LYS A 121 -9.18 41.00 11.85
C LYS A 121 -7.69 41.18 12.19
N THR A 122 -7.18 40.36 13.11
CA THR A 122 -5.78 40.39 13.53
C THR A 122 -4.85 39.84 12.45
N LEU A 123 -5.34 38.89 11.65
CA LEU A 123 -4.58 38.31 10.54
C LEU A 123 -4.46 39.30 9.35
N GLU A 124 -5.48 40.12 9.12
CA GLU A 124 -5.49 41.16 8.06
C GLU A 124 -4.62 42.37 8.40
N GLU A 125 -4.70 42.84 9.65
CA GLU A 125 -3.99 44.02 10.12
C GLU A 125 -3.14 43.68 11.36
N PRO A 126 -2.15 42.78 11.24
CA PRO A 126 -1.31 42.40 12.37
C PRO A 126 -0.35 43.54 12.74
N PRO A 127 -0.03 43.73 14.03
CA PRO A 127 1.05 44.62 14.42
C PRO A 127 2.39 44.18 13.81
N GLU A 128 3.24 45.14 13.42
CA GLU A 128 4.53 44.86 12.73
C GLU A 128 5.49 43.95 13.52
N HIS A 129 5.31 43.89 14.84
CA HIS A 129 6.14 43.08 15.73
C HIS A 129 5.61 41.65 15.89
N VAL A 130 4.50 41.28 15.26
CA VAL A 130 3.85 39.98 15.48
C VAL A 130 3.96 39.09 14.24
N ILE A 131 4.25 37.81 14.48
CA ILE A 131 4.26 36.77 13.45
C ILE A 131 3.36 35.62 13.92
N PHE A 132 2.42 35.23 13.07
CA PHE A 132 1.56 34.06 13.28
C PHE A 132 2.11 32.86 12.51
N ILE A 133 2.20 31.71 13.19
CA ILE A 133 2.54 30.43 12.57
C ILE A 133 1.43 29.45 12.89
N LEU A 134 0.60 29.16 11.89
CA LEU A 134 -0.51 28.23 12.00
C LEU A 134 -0.04 26.87 11.52
N ALA A 135 -0.27 25.81 12.28
CA ALA A 135 0.07 24.45 11.86
C ALA A 135 -1.20 23.60 11.74
N THR A 136 -1.26 22.74 10.72
CA THR A 136 -2.38 21.82 10.51
C THR A 136 -1.94 20.52 9.85
N THR A 137 -2.60 19.43 10.21
CA THR A 137 -2.55 18.16 9.48
C THR A 137 -3.61 18.07 8.37
N GLU A 138 -4.67 18.88 8.45
CA GLU A 138 -5.80 18.88 7.52
C GLU A 138 -5.98 20.30 6.92
N PRO A 139 -5.25 20.65 5.85
CA PRO A 139 -5.32 21.99 5.25
C PRO A 139 -6.71 22.33 4.69
N ASP A 140 -7.44 21.34 4.17
CA ASP A 140 -8.76 21.54 3.55
C ASP A 140 -9.87 21.87 4.55
N ARG A 141 -9.66 21.57 5.84
CA ARG A 141 -10.57 21.96 6.92
C ARG A 141 -10.35 23.38 7.42
N VAL A 142 -9.23 24.02 7.06
CA VAL A 142 -8.97 25.42 7.41
C VAL A 142 -9.76 26.33 6.47
N ILE A 143 -10.50 27.29 7.02
CA ILE A 143 -11.33 28.18 6.21
C ILE A 143 -10.50 28.98 5.20
N GLU A 144 -11.04 29.17 3.99
CA GLU A 144 -10.34 29.79 2.88
C GLU A 144 -9.92 31.24 3.17
N THR A 145 -10.67 31.95 4.02
CA THR A 145 -10.34 33.32 4.44
C THR A 145 -9.04 33.40 5.25
N ILE A 146 -8.68 32.36 6.02
CA ILE A 146 -7.38 32.26 6.70
C ILE A 146 -6.30 31.83 5.69
N ARG A 147 -6.58 30.82 4.86
CA ARG A 147 -5.60 30.29 3.89
C ARG A 147 -5.10 31.36 2.92
N SER A 148 -6.01 32.19 2.39
CA SER A 148 -5.70 33.29 1.46
C SER A 148 -4.85 34.42 2.05
N ARG A 149 -4.79 34.54 3.39
CA ARG A 149 -4.03 35.58 4.12
C ARG A 149 -2.74 35.05 4.74
N THR A 150 -2.38 33.79 4.47
CA THR A 150 -1.18 33.16 5.03
C THR A 150 -0.23 32.68 3.93
N THR A 151 1.07 32.77 4.20
CA THR A 151 2.08 32.15 3.35
C THR A 151 2.02 30.63 3.56
N GLN A 152 1.69 29.89 2.52
CA GLN A 152 1.56 28.44 2.58
C GLN A 152 2.94 27.78 2.56
N VAL A 153 3.21 26.93 3.55
CA VAL A 153 4.42 26.10 3.60
C VAL A 153 4.00 24.64 3.76
N VAL A 154 4.33 23.84 2.76
CA VAL A 154 3.93 22.43 2.69
C VAL A 154 5.08 21.55 3.19
N PHE A 155 4.79 20.72 4.17
CA PHE A 155 5.69 19.71 4.72
C PHE A 155 5.38 18.35 4.10
N LYS A 156 6.43 17.66 3.67
CA LYS A 156 6.32 16.34 3.03
C LYS A 156 6.64 15.24 4.06
N LYS A 157 6.20 14.01 3.77
CA LYS A 157 6.65 12.84 4.52
C LYS A 157 8.17 12.72 4.41
N ILE A 158 8.83 12.43 5.53
CA ILE A 158 10.27 12.22 5.54
C ILE A 158 10.57 10.84 4.94
N SER A 159 11.59 10.75 4.11
CA SER A 159 11.93 9.46 3.49
C SER A 159 12.44 8.45 4.53
N GLU A 160 12.14 7.16 4.33
CA GLU A 160 12.61 6.10 5.23
C GLU A 160 14.13 6.12 5.40
N ALA A 161 14.87 6.35 4.31
CA ALA A 161 16.32 6.45 4.34
C ALA A 161 16.84 7.59 5.23
N GLU A 162 16.13 8.72 5.29
CA GLU A 162 16.47 9.82 6.19
C GLU A 162 16.12 9.50 7.65
N ILE A 163 14.97 8.86 7.90
CA ILE A 163 14.58 8.41 9.24
C ILE A 163 15.62 7.44 9.80
N ILE A 164 16.01 6.42 9.02
CA ILE A 164 17.06 5.46 9.40
C ILE A 164 18.36 6.18 9.75
N LYS A 165 18.80 7.16 8.95
CA LYS A 165 20.01 7.95 9.25
C LYS A 165 19.90 8.69 10.59
N VAL A 166 18.73 9.21 10.93
CA VAL A 166 18.51 9.88 12.23
C VAL A 166 18.54 8.86 13.37
N LEU A 167 17.82 7.74 13.24
CA LEU A 167 17.80 6.69 14.25
C LEU A 167 19.20 6.10 14.50
N GLN A 168 20.02 5.92 13.45
CA GLN A 168 21.42 5.50 13.59
C GLN A 168 22.27 6.52 14.37
N LYS A 169 22.03 7.83 14.20
CA LYS A 169 22.72 8.86 14.97
C LYS A 169 22.30 8.82 16.45
N ILE A 170 21.02 8.59 16.72
CA ILE A 170 20.49 8.47 18.09
C ILE A 170 21.04 7.19 18.76
N SER A 171 20.97 6.06 18.07
CA SER A 171 21.54 4.77 18.49
C SER A 171 22.99 4.91 18.96
N LYS A 172 23.85 5.60 18.20
CA LYS A 172 25.25 5.84 18.59
C LYS A 172 25.42 6.73 19.82
N LYS A 173 24.53 7.70 20.03
CA LYS A 173 24.61 8.66 21.15
C LYS A 173 24.06 8.10 22.45
N GLU A 174 22.99 7.30 22.36
CA GLU A 174 22.35 6.65 23.51
C GLU A 174 22.94 5.26 23.83
N ASN A 175 23.91 4.78 23.04
CA ASN A 175 24.50 3.43 23.14
C ASN A 175 23.45 2.30 22.98
N ILE A 176 22.46 2.50 22.11
CA ILE A 176 21.42 1.50 21.80
C ILE A 176 21.82 0.78 20.51
N ASN A 177 21.98 -0.54 20.54
CA ASN A 177 22.46 -1.31 19.39
C ASN A 177 21.32 -2.11 18.73
N PHE A 178 20.67 -1.51 17.73
CA PHE A 178 19.69 -2.20 16.89
C PHE A 178 20.28 -2.61 15.55
N ASN A 179 19.87 -3.77 15.05
CA ASN A 179 20.24 -4.21 13.71
C ASN A 179 19.56 -3.32 12.64
N LYS A 180 20.00 -3.47 11.39
CA LYS A 180 19.46 -2.68 10.28
C LYS A 180 17.96 -2.94 10.05
N ASP A 181 17.53 -4.18 10.21
CA ASP A 181 16.15 -4.61 9.93
C ASP A 181 15.17 -3.94 10.90
N ILE A 182 15.47 -3.89 12.19
CA ILE A 182 14.68 -3.19 13.21
C ILE A 182 14.54 -1.70 12.84
N LEU A 183 15.64 -1.04 12.46
CA LEU A 183 15.60 0.37 12.08
C LEU A 183 14.77 0.61 10.82
N GLN A 184 14.85 -0.31 9.86
CA GLN A 184 14.06 -0.28 8.63
C GLN A 184 12.57 -0.48 8.95
N THR A 185 12.23 -1.48 9.76
CA THR A 185 10.86 -1.72 10.24
C THR A 185 10.29 -0.49 10.95
N ILE A 186 11.04 0.11 11.90
CA ILE A 186 10.60 1.33 12.59
C ILE A 186 10.35 2.47 11.60
N ALA A 187 11.24 2.66 10.62
CA ALA A 187 11.09 3.71 9.62
C ALA A 187 9.85 3.50 8.74
N THR A 188 9.62 2.29 8.23
CA THR A 188 8.45 1.95 7.43
C THR A 188 7.14 2.19 8.18
N TYR A 189 7.04 1.71 9.43
CA TYR A 189 5.81 1.87 10.23
C TYR A 189 5.62 3.25 10.85
N SER A 190 6.63 4.12 10.77
CA SER A 190 6.48 5.52 11.18
C SER A 190 5.76 6.39 10.14
N ASP A 191 5.50 5.88 8.94
CA ASP A 191 4.80 6.57 7.84
C ASP A 191 5.31 7.99 7.55
N GLY A 192 6.65 8.17 7.61
CA GLY A 192 7.32 9.45 7.38
C GLY A 192 7.29 10.42 8.57
N SER A 193 6.77 10.01 9.73
CA SER A 193 6.76 10.78 10.98
C SER A 193 8.02 10.51 11.79
N LEU A 194 8.98 11.45 11.77
CA LEU A 194 10.22 11.30 12.54
C LEU A 194 9.97 11.25 14.05
N ARG A 195 8.96 11.99 14.54
CA ARG A 195 8.56 11.94 15.95
C ARG A 195 8.12 10.53 16.34
N ASP A 196 7.27 9.91 15.53
CA ASP A 196 6.72 8.59 15.85
C ASP A 196 7.79 7.50 15.68
N ALA A 197 8.71 7.64 14.71
CA ALA A 197 9.89 6.79 14.58
C ALA A 197 10.78 6.82 15.84
N ILE A 198 11.10 8.00 16.37
CA ILE A 198 11.94 8.13 17.58
C ILE A 198 11.20 7.57 18.81
N ASN A 199 9.89 7.80 18.92
CA ASN A 199 9.08 7.23 20.00
C ASN A 199 9.09 5.70 19.96
N LEU A 200 8.89 5.11 18.78
CA LEU A 200 8.88 3.66 18.62
C LEU A 200 10.27 3.07 18.90
N PHE A 201 11.34 3.75 18.47
CA PHE A 201 12.71 3.39 18.78
C PHE A 201 13.00 3.38 20.29
N GLU A 202 12.60 4.45 21.00
CA GLU A 202 12.75 4.57 22.46
C GLU A 202 11.91 3.51 23.19
N GLN A 203 10.68 3.27 22.72
CA GLN A 203 9.79 2.27 23.31
C GLN A 203 10.34 0.84 23.14
N ALA A 204 10.89 0.54 21.95
CA ALA A 204 11.52 -0.75 21.66
C ALA A 204 12.68 -1.04 22.62
N ASP A 205 13.56 -0.05 22.84
CA ASP A 205 14.71 -0.19 23.75
C ASP A 205 14.26 -0.36 25.20
N ASN A 206 13.34 0.50 25.66
CA ASN A 206 12.83 0.43 27.03
C ASN A 206 12.09 -0.89 27.35
N THR A 207 11.46 -1.51 26.34
CA THR A 207 10.65 -2.71 26.54
C THR A 207 11.47 -3.99 26.40
N PHE A 208 12.35 -4.06 25.40
CA PHE A 208 13.04 -5.30 25.02
C PHE A 208 14.58 -5.23 25.16
N GLY A 209 15.15 -4.04 25.30
CA GLY A 209 16.58 -3.79 25.36
C GLY A 209 17.32 -4.35 24.15
N GLU A 210 18.51 -4.91 24.39
CA GLU A 210 19.39 -5.46 23.33
C GLU A 210 18.81 -6.68 22.59
N LYS A 211 17.73 -7.29 23.08
CA LYS A 211 17.13 -8.51 22.50
C LYS A 211 15.93 -8.22 21.61
N VAL A 212 15.70 -6.97 21.22
CA VAL A 212 14.54 -6.64 20.38
C VAL A 212 14.62 -7.36 19.03
N THR A 213 13.48 -7.89 18.57
CA THR A 213 13.32 -8.50 17.25
C THR A 213 12.32 -7.71 16.39
N VAL A 214 12.22 -8.04 15.10
CA VAL A 214 11.25 -7.42 14.19
C VAL A 214 9.81 -7.72 14.64
N GLU A 215 9.56 -8.93 15.14
CA GLU A 215 8.27 -9.38 15.68
C GLU A 215 7.86 -8.57 16.91
N ASN A 216 8.83 -8.17 17.73
CA ASN A 216 8.56 -7.26 18.84
C ASN A 216 8.09 -5.89 18.36
N ILE A 217 8.67 -5.37 17.27
CA ILE A 217 8.24 -4.09 16.67
C ILE A 217 6.83 -4.22 16.08
N PHE A 218 6.52 -5.30 15.36
CA PHE A 218 5.15 -5.54 14.86
C PHE A 218 4.13 -5.58 16.00
N SER A 219 4.48 -6.23 17.11
CA SER A 219 3.63 -6.28 18.30
C SER A 219 3.39 -4.89 18.91
N LEU A 220 4.41 -4.02 18.97
CA LEU A 220 4.27 -2.65 19.47
C LEU A 220 3.38 -1.77 18.58
N VAL A 221 3.43 -1.98 17.26
CA VAL A 221 2.65 -1.18 16.29
C VAL A 221 1.24 -1.75 16.07
N GLY A 222 0.94 -2.94 16.59
CA GLY A 222 -0.32 -3.63 16.32
C GLY A 222 -0.37 -4.14 14.89
N LYS A 223 0.62 -4.95 14.49
CA LYS A 223 0.70 -5.56 13.16
C LYS A 223 0.91 -7.06 13.26
N LEU A 224 0.39 -7.80 12.29
CA LEU A 224 0.72 -9.21 12.12
C LEU A 224 2.18 -9.35 11.70
N GLY A 225 2.88 -10.34 12.25
CA GLY A 225 4.23 -10.68 11.86
C GLY A 225 4.29 -11.55 10.60
N SER A 226 5.51 -11.87 10.20
CA SER A 226 5.77 -12.73 9.04
C SER A 226 5.23 -14.16 9.24
N GLU A 227 5.29 -14.68 10.46
CA GLU A 227 4.79 -16.01 10.82
C GLU A 227 3.26 -16.10 10.67
N GLU A 228 2.51 -15.14 11.22
CA GLU A 228 1.04 -15.14 11.09
C GLU A 228 0.59 -14.98 9.65
N ILE A 229 1.28 -14.12 8.87
CA ILE A 229 1.01 -13.96 7.44
C ILE A 229 1.29 -15.25 6.68
N GLN A 230 2.39 -15.95 6.99
CA GLN A 230 2.67 -17.26 6.39
C GLN A 230 1.56 -18.27 6.70
N GLU A 231 1.11 -18.33 7.96
CA GLU A 231 0.02 -19.24 8.35
C GLU A 231 -1.31 -18.90 7.67
N ILE A 232 -1.59 -17.61 7.45
CA ILE A 232 -2.76 -17.17 6.67
C ILE A 232 -2.66 -17.69 5.23
N ILE A 233 -1.50 -17.53 4.56
CA ILE A 233 -1.29 -18.00 3.18
C ILE A 233 -1.48 -19.51 3.09
N GLU A 234 -0.87 -20.27 4.00
CA GLU A 234 -1.02 -21.74 4.06
C GLU A 234 -2.47 -22.15 4.32
N SER A 235 -3.19 -21.41 5.19
CA SER A 235 -4.60 -21.70 5.48
C SER A 235 -5.49 -21.48 4.24
N ILE A 236 -5.18 -20.48 3.40
CA ILE A 236 -5.88 -20.24 2.13
C ILE A 236 -5.66 -21.40 1.16
N GLU A 237 -4.41 -21.87 1.03
CA GLU A 237 -4.05 -22.97 0.14
C GLU A 237 -4.74 -24.29 0.51
N PHE A 238 -4.70 -24.66 1.80
CA PHE A 238 -5.28 -25.93 2.28
C PHE A 238 -6.74 -25.82 2.72
N GLN A 239 -7.34 -24.64 2.60
CA GLN A 239 -8.69 -24.33 3.06
C GLN A 239 -8.92 -24.67 4.55
N ASP A 240 -7.89 -24.50 5.39
CA ASP A 240 -7.93 -24.86 6.81
C ASP A 240 -8.52 -23.73 7.68
N THR A 241 -9.81 -23.88 7.99
CA THR A 241 -10.54 -22.95 8.86
C THR A 241 -10.19 -23.08 10.34
N GLY A 242 -9.61 -24.20 10.77
CA GLY A 242 -9.18 -24.38 12.16
C GLY A 242 -7.90 -23.59 12.43
N LYS A 243 -6.93 -23.73 11.53
CA LYS A 243 -5.64 -23.02 11.60
C LYS A 243 -5.82 -21.51 11.62
N ILE A 244 -6.65 -20.95 10.72
CA ILE A 244 -6.87 -19.49 10.70
C ILE A 244 -7.49 -18.93 11.97
N LEU A 245 -8.42 -19.66 12.60
CA LEU A 245 -9.05 -19.21 13.84
C LEU A 245 -8.06 -19.25 14.99
N ASN A 246 -7.08 -20.17 14.97
CA ASN A 246 -5.97 -20.16 15.91
C ASN A 246 -5.05 -18.96 15.68
N VAL A 247 -4.70 -18.61 14.43
CA VAL A 247 -3.91 -17.40 14.12
C VAL A 247 -4.58 -16.15 14.69
N ILE A 248 -5.89 -16.00 14.47
CA ILE A 248 -6.67 -14.87 15.01
C ILE A 248 -6.64 -14.86 16.54
N ARG A 249 -6.83 -16.02 17.17
CA ARG A 249 -6.80 -16.14 18.64
C ARG A 249 -5.43 -15.77 19.22
N GLU A 250 -4.35 -16.20 18.58
CA GLU A 250 -2.98 -15.88 18.99
C GLU A 250 -2.68 -14.39 18.79
N ALA A 251 -3.13 -13.79 17.69
CA ALA A 251 -3.05 -12.35 17.48
C ALA A 251 -3.77 -11.56 18.58
N TYR A 252 -4.97 -11.98 18.99
CA TYR A 252 -5.67 -11.37 20.13
C TYR A 252 -4.93 -11.57 21.46
N ALA A 253 -4.31 -12.73 21.68
CA ALA A 253 -3.49 -12.96 22.87
C ALA A 253 -2.24 -12.05 22.92
N LYS A 254 -1.73 -11.63 21.75
CA LYS A 254 -0.67 -10.63 21.61
C LYS A 254 -1.17 -9.19 21.75
N GLY A 255 -2.48 -8.98 21.93
CA GLY A 255 -3.09 -7.67 22.17
C GLY A 255 -3.57 -6.92 20.93
N LEU A 256 -3.47 -7.52 19.73
CA LEU A 256 -3.95 -6.91 18.49
C LEU A 256 -5.48 -6.77 18.54
N GLN A 257 -5.98 -5.66 17.99
CA GLN A 257 -7.41 -5.43 17.82
C GLN A 257 -7.89 -5.98 16.46
N PRO A 258 -9.18 -6.26 16.27
CA PRO A 258 -9.70 -6.72 14.98
C PRO A 258 -9.35 -5.79 13.81
N THR A 259 -9.33 -4.47 14.03
CA THR A 259 -8.93 -3.48 13.03
C THR A 259 -7.46 -3.61 12.65
N ASP A 260 -6.58 -3.94 13.60
CA ASP A 260 -5.15 -4.08 13.38
C ASP A 260 -4.86 -5.28 12.49
N ILE A 261 -5.53 -6.40 12.76
CA ILE A 261 -5.46 -7.63 11.98
C ILE A 261 -6.00 -7.37 10.55
N SER A 262 -7.18 -6.76 10.43
CA SER A 262 -7.79 -6.42 9.13
C SER A 262 -6.88 -5.51 8.30
N ASN A 263 -6.31 -4.48 8.92
CA ASN A 263 -5.39 -3.54 8.25
C ASN A 263 -4.08 -4.22 7.82
N SER A 264 -3.54 -5.14 8.63
CA SER A 264 -2.34 -5.90 8.29
C SER A 264 -2.58 -6.82 7.09
N ILE A 265 -3.74 -7.49 7.06
CA ILE A 265 -4.16 -8.34 5.94
C ILE A 265 -4.37 -7.50 4.67
N SER A 266 -5.05 -6.35 4.81
CA SER A 266 -5.27 -5.40 3.72
C SER A 266 -3.95 -4.92 3.10
N GLU A 267 -2.99 -4.54 3.94
CA GLU A 267 -1.66 -4.12 3.52
C GLU A 267 -0.91 -5.23 2.77
N PHE A 268 -0.95 -6.47 3.29
CA PHE A 268 -0.31 -7.62 2.65
C PHE A 268 -0.89 -7.90 1.26
N PHE A 269 -2.20 -8.00 1.12
CA PHE A 269 -2.85 -8.28 -0.17
C PHE A 269 -2.71 -7.12 -1.16
N ARG A 270 -2.64 -5.88 -0.67
CA ARG A 270 -2.33 -4.71 -1.51
C ARG A 270 -0.90 -4.77 -2.04
N ASN A 271 0.07 -5.18 -1.22
CA ASN A 271 1.45 -5.39 -1.66
C ASN A 271 1.54 -6.54 -2.68
N LEU A 272 0.75 -7.60 -2.50
CA LEU A 272 0.65 -8.69 -3.47
C LEU A 272 0.07 -8.21 -4.81
N PHE A 273 -0.93 -7.33 -4.76
CA PHE A 273 -1.47 -6.68 -5.96
C PHE A 273 -0.40 -5.85 -6.69
N TYR A 274 0.39 -5.07 -5.95
CA TYR A 274 1.51 -4.35 -6.56
C TYR A 274 2.55 -5.30 -7.14
N LEU A 275 2.92 -6.39 -6.46
CA LEU A 275 3.87 -7.37 -7.00
C LEU A 275 3.37 -7.99 -8.32
N LYS A 276 2.08 -8.34 -8.41
CA LYS A 276 1.49 -8.98 -9.60
C LYS A 276 1.40 -8.02 -10.80
N TYR A 277 0.95 -6.79 -10.58
CA TYR A 277 0.69 -5.83 -11.66
C TYR A 277 1.84 -4.84 -11.92
N LEU A 278 2.67 -4.55 -10.93
CA LEU A 278 3.79 -3.60 -10.94
C LEU A 278 5.05 -4.22 -10.33
N PRO A 279 5.66 -5.25 -10.97
CA PRO A 279 6.80 -5.97 -10.41
C PRO A 279 8.05 -5.10 -10.20
N ASP A 280 8.17 -3.98 -10.94
CA ASP A 280 9.29 -3.03 -10.83
C ASP A 280 9.06 -1.92 -9.77
N ASP A 281 8.02 -2.04 -8.94
CA ASP A 281 7.74 -1.04 -7.90
C ASP A 281 8.78 -1.08 -6.77
N LYS A 282 9.59 -0.01 -6.70
CA LYS A 282 10.61 0.20 -5.66
C LYS A 282 10.05 0.15 -4.23
N LYS A 283 8.75 0.34 -4.04
CA LYS A 283 8.13 0.21 -2.71
C LYS A 283 8.21 -1.20 -2.14
N LEU A 284 8.33 -2.23 -2.99
CA LEU A 284 8.47 -3.60 -2.53
C LEU A 284 9.88 -3.86 -1.97
N GLU A 285 10.88 -3.05 -2.35
CA GLU A 285 12.27 -3.17 -1.88
C GLU A 285 12.44 -2.74 -0.41
N SER A 286 11.52 -1.94 0.15
CA SER A 286 11.61 -1.51 1.55
C SER A 286 11.06 -2.52 2.56
N LEU A 287 10.39 -3.57 2.09
CA LEU A 287 9.89 -4.65 2.94
C LEU A 287 11.02 -5.51 3.50
N THR A 288 10.76 -6.21 4.61
CA THR A 288 11.70 -7.18 5.16
C THR A 288 11.81 -8.42 4.25
N GLU A 289 12.96 -9.10 4.27
CA GLU A 289 13.20 -10.30 3.45
C GLU A 289 12.12 -11.38 3.65
N ASP A 290 11.62 -11.54 4.88
CA ASP A 290 10.61 -12.55 5.20
C ASP A 290 9.22 -12.19 4.65
N LEU A 291 8.86 -10.89 4.67
CA LEU A 291 7.62 -10.44 4.03
C LEU A 291 7.70 -10.56 2.51
N GLN A 292 8.86 -10.27 1.90
CA GLN A 292 9.07 -10.47 0.46
C GLN A 292 8.90 -11.94 0.07
N LYS A 293 9.52 -12.88 0.81
CA LYS A 293 9.32 -14.31 0.59
C LYS A 293 7.86 -14.73 0.71
N ASN A 294 7.12 -14.17 1.67
CA ASN A 294 5.70 -14.45 1.82
C ASN A 294 4.87 -13.90 0.65
N LEU A 295 5.21 -12.71 0.12
CA LEU A 295 4.58 -12.17 -1.08
C LEU A 295 4.84 -13.03 -2.31
N GLU A 296 6.07 -13.49 -2.51
CA GLU A 296 6.42 -14.41 -3.62
C GLU A 296 5.64 -15.73 -3.51
N LYS A 297 5.64 -16.36 -2.32
CA LYS A 297 4.83 -17.57 -2.06
C LYS A 297 3.35 -17.35 -2.32
N ALA A 298 2.81 -16.19 -1.94
CA ALA A 298 1.41 -15.87 -2.19
C ALA A 298 1.14 -15.62 -3.68
N ASN A 299 2.06 -14.98 -4.40
CA ASN A 299 1.93 -14.72 -5.83
C ASN A 299 1.91 -16.01 -6.66
N GLU A 300 2.66 -17.04 -6.25
CA GLU A 300 2.62 -18.36 -6.88
C GLU A 300 1.30 -19.12 -6.65
N LYS A 301 0.61 -18.84 -5.53
CA LYS A 301 -0.55 -19.61 -5.07
C LYS A 301 -1.89 -18.92 -5.32
N ILE A 302 -1.88 -17.60 -5.48
CA ILE A 302 -3.08 -16.78 -5.57
C ILE A 302 -3.14 -16.14 -6.96
N SER A 303 -4.15 -16.53 -7.73
CA SER A 303 -4.38 -15.98 -9.07
C SER A 303 -4.87 -14.53 -9.01
N ALA A 304 -4.73 -13.80 -10.12
CA ALA A 304 -5.22 -12.43 -10.27
C ALA A 304 -6.71 -12.30 -9.89
N LYS A 305 -7.52 -13.25 -10.38
CA LYS A 305 -8.97 -13.32 -10.09
C LYS A 305 -9.25 -13.52 -8.60
N GLN A 306 -8.54 -14.44 -7.95
CA GLN A 306 -8.65 -14.67 -6.51
C GLN A 306 -8.25 -13.43 -5.71
N LEU A 307 -7.17 -12.76 -6.11
CA LEU A 307 -6.67 -11.57 -5.45
C LEU A 307 -7.68 -10.43 -5.48
N VAL A 308 -8.29 -10.15 -6.64
CA VAL A 308 -9.34 -9.12 -6.76
C VAL A 308 -10.53 -9.44 -5.84
N ARG A 309 -10.98 -10.70 -5.79
CA ARG A 309 -12.05 -11.12 -4.87
C ARG A 309 -11.66 -10.90 -3.41
N ILE A 310 -10.42 -11.21 -3.04
CA ILE A 310 -9.93 -11.02 -1.66
C ILE A 310 -9.92 -9.52 -1.31
N LEU A 311 -9.44 -8.66 -2.22
CA LEU A 311 -9.44 -7.22 -2.03
C LEU A 311 -10.86 -6.64 -1.87
N ASP A 312 -11.83 -7.13 -2.64
CA ASP A 312 -13.24 -6.74 -2.49
C ASP A 312 -13.79 -7.12 -1.10
N LEU A 313 -13.50 -8.34 -0.62
CA LEU A 313 -13.92 -8.77 0.72
C LEU A 313 -13.24 -7.92 1.81
N ILE A 314 -11.97 -7.54 1.60
CA ILE A 314 -11.21 -6.66 2.49
C ILE A 314 -11.83 -5.27 2.57
N ASP A 315 -12.29 -4.72 1.45
CA ASP A 315 -12.98 -3.43 1.42
C ASP A 315 -14.32 -3.48 2.17
N GLU A 316 -15.08 -4.56 1.98
CA GLU A 316 -16.34 -4.79 2.71
C GLU A 316 -16.11 -4.85 4.23
N ILE A 317 -15.11 -5.60 4.70
CA ILE A 317 -14.83 -5.71 6.13
C ILE A 317 -14.31 -4.38 6.70
N ASN A 318 -13.41 -3.68 6.01
CA ASN A 318 -12.87 -2.40 6.50
C ASN A 318 -13.95 -1.33 6.65
N SER A 319 -14.94 -1.30 5.76
CA SER A 319 -16.09 -0.40 5.86
C SER A 319 -17.03 -0.74 7.03
N ASN A 320 -17.19 -2.04 7.32
CA ASN A 320 -18.23 -2.54 8.21
C ASN A 320 -17.76 -2.99 9.60
N LEU A 321 -16.44 -3.10 9.81
CA LEU A 321 -15.84 -3.54 11.07
C LEU A 321 -15.93 -2.46 12.16
N PRO A 322 -15.56 -1.18 11.92
CA PRO A 322 -15.59 -0.15 12.97
C PRO A 322 -16.98 0.06 13.57
N SER A 323 -18.04 -0.09 12.77
CA SER A 323 -19.43 0.11 13.16
C SER A 323 -20.11 -1.13 13.75
N SER A 324 -19.42 -2.27 13.85
CA SER A 324 -20.03 -3.53 14.27
C SER A 324 -20.09 -3.71 15.79
N ASN A 325 -21.22 -4.21 16.29
CA ASN A 325 -21.39 -4.59 17.70
C ASN A 325 -20.47 -5.74 18.14
N SER A 326 -20.02 -6.61 17.23
CA SER A 326 -19.08 -7.70 17.53
C SER A 326 -18.01 -7.77 16.46
N GLN A 327 -16.97 -6.95 16.64
CA GLN A 327 -15.85 -6.86 15.70
C GLN A 327 -15.08 -8.18 15.58
N HIS A 328 -14.89 -8.89 16.69
CA HIS A 328 -14.20 -10.19 16.72
C HIS A 328 -14.88 -11.23 15.84
N LEU A 329 -16.18 -11.48 16.06
CA LEU A 329 -16.94 -12.45 15.27
C LEU A 329 -16.97 -12.07 13.79
N LYS A 330 -17.06 -10.77 13.49
CA LYS A 330 -17.12 -10.29 12.11
C LYS A 330 -15.81 -10.54 11.36
N LEU A 331 -14.67 -10.32 12.02
CA LEU A 331 -13.36 -10.64 11.47
C LEU A 331 -13.20 -12.16 11.28
N GLU A 332 -13.60 -12.97 12.25
CA GLU A 332 -13.54 -14.45 12.16
C GLU A 332 -14.36 -14.96 10.97
N LEU A 333 -15.60 -14.49 10.80
CA LEU A 333 -16.45 -14.84 9.65
C LEU A 333 -15.85 -14.37 8.32
N PHE A 334 -15.25 -13.18 8.28
CA PHE A 334 -14.52 -12.70 7.11
C PHE A 334 -13.36 -13.63 6.75
N MET A 335 -12.53 -14.01 7.71
CA MET A 335 -11.40 -14.91 7.48
C MET A 335 -11.85 -16.29 7.01
N MET A 336 -12.96 -16.79 7.56
CA MET A 336 -13.57 -18.03 7.06
C MET A 336 -14.05 -17.92 5.61
N LYS A 337 -14.70 -16.81 5.22
CA LYS A 337 -15.13 -16.57 3.83
C LYS A 337 -13.94 -16.38 2.86
N LEU A 338 -12.85 -15.79 3.35
CA LEU A 338 -11.63 -15.61 2.59
C LEU A 338 -11.04 -16.97 2.20
N ILE A 339 -10.96 -17.90 3.17
CA ILE A 339 -10.39 -19.25 3.00
C ILE A 339 -11.34 -20.22 2.32
N LYS A 340 -12.62 -20.22 2.70
CA LYS A 340 -13.67 -21.07 2.14
C LYS A 340 -14.78 -20.22 1.54
N PRO A 341 -14.72 -19.99 0.22
CA PRO A 341 -15.74 -19.18 -0.45
C PRO A 341 -17.11 -19.86 -0.51
N GLU A 342 -17.18 -21.15 -0.18
CA GLU A 342 -18.43 -21.88 0.07
C GLU A 342 -19.30 -21.25 1.17
N PHE A 343 -18.70 -20.49 2.10
CA PHE A 343 -19.42 -19.76 3.15
C PHE A 343 -19.93 -18.39 2.70
N GLY A 344 -19.55 -17.94 1.50
CA GLY A 344 -20.15 -16.78 0.87
C GLY A 344 -21.42 -17.18 0.12
N SER A 345 -22.50 -16.44 0.38
CA SER A 345 -23.80 -16.62 -0.29
C SER A 345 -24.02 -15.61 -1.41
N ASP A 346 -23.05 -14.75 -1.69
CA ASP A 346 -23.10 -13.74 -2.73
C ASP A 346 -22.72 -14.31 -4.11
N VAL A 347 -23.14 -13.62 -5.17
CA VAL A 347 -22.93 -14.05 -6.56
C VAL A 347 -21.45 -14.27 -6.88
N LYS A 348 -20.54 -13.49 -6.28
CA LYS A 348 -19.10 -13.63 -6.51
C LYS A 348 -18.56 -14.92 -5.88
N SER A 349 -19.05 -15.25 -4.69
CA SER A 349 -18.73 -16.54 -4.02
C SER A 349 -19.27 -17.75 -4.79
N ILE A 350 -20.43 -17.62 -5.45
CA ILE A 350 -20.94 -18.66 -6.36
C ILE A 350 -20.04 -18.81 -7.59
N GLY A 351 -19.62 -17.70 -8.20
CA GLY A 351 -18.68 -17.71 -9.33
C GLY A 351 -17.37 -18.42 -8.98
N TYR A 352 -16.78 -18.12 -7.83
CA TYR A 352 -15.55 -18.81 -7.41
C TYR A 352 -15.73 -20.31 -7.14
N ARG A 353 -16.88 -20.73 -6.61
CA ARG A 353 -17.17 -22.17 -6.42
C ARG A 353 -17.29 -22.88 -7.76
N LEU A 354 -17.85 -22.19 -8.77
CA LEU A 354 -17.88 -22.68 -10.14
C LEU A 354 -16.45 -22.83 -10.67
N ASP A 355 -15.61 -21.80 -10.54
CA ASP A 355 -14.18 -21.86 -10.93
C ASP A 355 -13.43 -23.02 -10.24
N LEU A 356 -13.63 -23.23 -8.94
CA LEU A 356 -13.04 -24.35 -8.20
C LEU A 356 -13.55 -25.73 -8.65
N LEU A 357 -14.83 -25.82 -9.00
CA LEU A 357 -15.44 -27.06 -9.50
C LEU A 357 -14.94 -27.37 -10.91
N GLU A 358 -14.90 -26.38 -11.79
CA GLU A 358 -14.32 -26.46 -13.14
C GLU A 358 -12.85 -26.89 -13.06
N GLY A 359 -12.08 -26.27 -12.16
CA GLY A 359 -10.70 -26.65 -11.86
C GLY A 359 -10.54 -28.08 -11.31
N ARG A 360 -11.53 -28.64 -10.60
CA ARG A 360 -11.50 -30.03 -10.09
C ARG A 360 -11.95 -31.07 -11.12
N THR A 361 -12.88 -30.76 -12.01
CA THR A 361 -13.32 -31.67 -13.08
C THR A 361 -12.22 -32.00 -14.09
N SER A 362 -11.21 -31.14 -14.22
CA SER A 362 -10.01 -31.38 -15.03
C SER A 362 -9.15 -32.57 -14.52
N LEU A 363 -9.19 -32.86 -13.21
CA LEU A 363 -8.46 -33.98 -12.60
C LEU A 363 -9.25 -35.30 -12.64
N SER A 364 -10.56 -35.24 -12.81
CA SER A 364 -11.45 -36.42 -12.75
C SER A 364 -11.69 -37.08 -14.11
N ARG A 365 -11.36 -36.42 -15.22
CA ARG A 365 -11.58 -36.95 -16.58
C ARG A 365 -10.46 -37.85 -17.10
N SER A 366 -9.34 -37.99 -16.39
CA SER A 366 -8.20 -38.80 -16.85
C SER A 366 -8.15 -40.23 -16.31
N ASP A 367 -9.08 -40.66 -15.45
CA ASP A 367 -9.02 -41.99 -14.80
C ASP A 367 -10.20 -42.95 -15.12
N ASP A 368 -11.13 -42.59 -16.02
CA ASP A 368 -12.32 -43.41 -16.33
C ASP A 368 -12.33 -43.99 -17.77
N GLU A 369 -11.19 -44.52 -18.23
CA GLU A 369 -11.17 -45.49 -19.34
C GLU A 369 -10.20 -46.64 -19.05
N ASP A 370 -10.45 -47.40 -17.98
CA ASP A 370 -10.14 -48.84 -17.95
C ASP A 370 -10.73 -49.49 -16.69
N THR A 371 -11.93 -50.08 -16.81
CA THR A 371 -12.21 -51.48 -16.43
C THR A 371 -13.72 -51.76 -16.41
N LYS A 372 -14.16 -52.65 -17.30
CA LYS A 372 -15.41 -53.41 -17.13
C LYS A 372 -15.12 -54.71 -16.38
N SER A 373 -16.03 -54.99 -15.44
CA SER A 373 -16.44 -56.30 -14.88
C SER A 373 -15.43 -57.13 -14.09
N GLU A 374 -15.68 -57.30 -12.77
CA GLU A 374 -16.34 -58.49 -12.22
C GLU A 374 -16.73 -58.33 -10.72
N GLU A 375 -17.81 -58.99 -10.33
CA GLU A 375 -18.52 -58.92 -9.04
C GLU A 375 -17.86 -59.74 -7.90
N LYS A 376 -18.02 -59.23 -6.65
CA LYS A 376 -18.23 -59.93 -5.36
C LYS A 376 -17.15 -60.87 -4.80
N THR A 377 -16.60 -60.59 -3.61
CA THR A 377 -17.09 -61.03 -2.26
C THR A 377 -16.14 -60.60 -1.12
N LEU A 378 -16.66 -60.60 0.12
CA LEU A 378 -16.08 -60.17 1.40
C LEU A 378 -14.86 -60.98 1.90
N ALA A 379 -13.91 -60.33 2.59
CA ALA A 379 -13.46 -60.62 3.98
C ALA A 379 -12.00 -60.19 4.29
N GLU A 380 -11.85 -59.51 5.45
CA GLU A 380 -10.77 -59.55 6.46
C GLU A 380 -9.30 -59.10 6.21
N GLU A 381 -8.73 -58.57 7.30
CA GLU A 381 -7.46 -57.84 7.44
C GLU A 381 -6.19 -58.74 7.50
N LYS A 382 -5.12 -58.28 6.79
CA LYS A 382 -3.65 -58.21 7.10
C LYS A 382 -2.89 -59.42 7.71
N PRO A 383 -1.52 -59.54 7.61
CA PRO A 383 -0.52 -58.48 7.38
C PRO A 383 0.69 -58.77 6.44
N LYS A 384 1.40 -57.68 6.10
CA LYS A 384 2.84 -57.44 5.73
C LYS A 384 3.76 -58.62 5.39
N ASP A 385 4.51 -58.52 4.28
CA ASP A 385 5.98 -58.30 4.34
C ASP A 385 6.59 -57.80 3.01
N GLU A 386 7.76 -57.17 3.13
CA GLU A 386 8.55 -56.40 2.15
C GLU A 386 9.17 -57.23 1.01
N SER A 387 9.28 -56.64 -0.19
CA SER A 387 10.58 -56.59 -0.89
C SER A 387 10.62 -55.53 -2.00
N LYS A 388 11.80 -54.91 -2.08
CA LYS A 388 12.17 -53.72 -2.84
C LYS A 388 12.36 -54.00 -4.34
N SER A 389 11.92 -53.07 -5.19
CA SER A 389 12.65 -52.72 -6.41
C SER A 389 12.74 -51.20 -6.52
N LYS A 390 13.97 -50.72 -6.65
CA LYS A 390 14.34 -49.31 -6.77
C LYS A 390 14.18 -48.89 -8.23
N GLU A 391 13.28 -47.97 -8.51
CA GLU A 391 13.38 -47.09 -9.68
C GLU A 391 13.40 -45.63 -9.24
N LYS A 392 14.32 -44.89 -9.88
CA LYS A 392 14.72 -43.54 -9.55
C LYS A 392 13.56 -42.57 -9.77
N LYS A 393 13.05 -41.97 -8.68
CA LYS A 393 12.20 -40.77 -8.74
C LYS A 393 13.03 -39.60 -9.25
N VAL A 394 12.86 -39.26 -10.53
CA VAL A 394 13.13 -37.92 -11.04
C VAL A 394 12.08 -36.99 -10.41
N LYS A 395 12.56 -35.89 -9.80
CA LYS A 395 11.75 -34.84 -9.17
C LYS A 395 10.79 -34.25 -10.22
N SER A 396 9.48 -34.32 -9.98
CA SER A 396 8.47 -33.61 -10.77
C SER A 396 8.58 -32.10 -10.51
N LYS A 397 8.97 -31.34 -11.54
CA LYS A 397 8.90 -29.88 -11.58
C LYS A 397 7.45 -29.44 -11.86
N ASN A 398 6.99 -28.48 -11.05
CA ASN A 398 6.00 -27.42 -11.24
C ASN A 398 4.85 -27.65 -12.24
N LYS A 399 3.61 -27.68 -11.72
CA LYS A 399 2.40 -27.30 -12.46
C LYS A 399 2.29 -25.76 -12.40
N GLN A 400 2.60 -25.05 -13.47
CA GLN A 400 2.31 -23.61 -13.64
C GLN A 400 1.14 -23.47 -14.63
N SER A 401 0.11 -22.69 -14.28
CA SER A 401 -1.11 -22.45 -15.08
C SER A 401 -1.11 -21.05 -15.72
N LEU A 402 -1.77 -20.89 -16.87
CA LEU A 402 -1.94 -19.60 -17.57
C LEU A 402 -3.03 -18.69 -16.94
N GLU A 403 -3.37 -18.89 -15.67
CA GLU A 403 -4.50 -18.19 -15.00
C GLU A 403 -4.33 -16.66 -14.91
N ASP A 404 -3.09 -16.16 -14.95
CA ASP A 404 -2.75 -14.73 -14.88
C ASP A 404 -2.48 -14.08 -16.25
N PHE A 405 -2.82 -14.76 -17.36
CA PHE A 405 -2.44 -14.30 -18.70
C PHE A 405 -2.91 -12.88 -19.03
N ASP A 406 -4.05 -12.44 -18.48
CA ASP A 406 -4.57 -11.08 -18.61
C ASP A 406 -3.60 -10.01 -18.07
N VAL A 407 -2.86 -10.33 -17.01
CA VAL A 407 -1.82 -9.44 -16.43
C VAL A 407 -0.60 -9.32 -17.37
N TYR A 408 -0.26 -10.40 -18.06
CA TYR A 408 0.92 -10.47 -18.92
C TYR A 408 0.63 -10.02 -20.36
N TRP A 409 -0.62 -10.08 -20.84
CA TRP A 409 -0.98 -9.73 -22.21
C TRP A 409 -0.55 -8.31 -22.63
N PRO A 410 -0.75 -7.25 -21.83
CA PRO A 410 -0.25 -5.92 -22.17
C PRO A 410 1.28 -5.86 -22.29
N LYS A 411 2.01 -6.62 -21.46
CA LYS A 411 3.48 -6.70 -21.50
C LYS A 411 3.94 -7.43 -22.77
N ILE A 412 3.24 -8.50 -23.14
CA ILE A 412 3.46 -9.24 -24.38
C ILE A 412 3.23 -8.30 -25.57
N LEU A 413 2.11 -7.57 -25.61
CA LEU A 413 1.83 -6.59 -26.67
C LEU A 413 2.95 -5.53 -26.78
N ASN A 414 3.42 -4.98 -25.66
CA ASN A 414 4.51 -4.00 -25.69
C ASN A 414 5.82 -4.59 -26.26
N SER A 415 6.18 -5.82 -25.91
CA SER A 415 7.34 -6.52 -26.47
C SER A 415 7.18 -6.78 -27.97
N LEU A 416 5.97 -7.16 -28.39
CA LEU A 416 5.64 -7.42 -29.78
C LEU A 416 5.59 -6.15 -30.64
N LYS A 417 5.28 -4.99 -30.06
CA LYS A 417 5.29 -3.70 -30.76
C LYS A 417 6.67 -3.34 -31.33
N GLU A 418 7.75 -3.74 -30.64
CA GLU A 418 9.12 -3.48 -31.09
C GLU A 418 9.61 -4.47 -32.16
N THR A 419 8.94 -5.61 -32.29
CA THR A 419 9.37 -6.72 -33.14
C THR A 419 8.51 -6.86 -34.41
N LEU A 420 7.19 -6.61 -34.30
CA LEU A 420 6.23 -6.74 -35.41
C LEU A 420 6.12 -5.46 -36.22
N SER A 421 5.84 -5.60 -37.52
CA SER A 421 5.41 -4.47 -38.36
C SER A 421 4.12 -3.85 -37.83
N ALA A 422 3.96 -2.53 -38.01
CA ALA A 422 2.75 -1.77 -37.70
C ALA A 422 1.42 -2.48 -38.04
N ARG A 423 1.32 -3.02 -39.27
CA ARG A 423 0.14 -3.73 -39.77
C ARG A 423 -0.15 -5.03 -39.02
N LYS A 424 0.88 -5.79 -38.64
CA LYS A 424 0.71 -7.04 -37.88
C LYS A 424 0.40 -6.76 -36.40
N PHE A 425 0.94 -5.67 -35.87
CA PHE A 425 0.64 -5.24 -34.52
C PHE A 425 -0.81 -4.79 -34.36
N SER A 426 -1.39 -4.11 -35.37
CA SER A 426 -2.81 -3.72 -35.32
C SER A 426 -3.76 -4.92 -35.29
N TYR A 427 -3.38 -6.07 -35.85
CA TYR A 427 -4.15 -7.31 -35.73
C TYR A 427 -4.28 -7.78 -34.28
N LEU A 428 -3.21 -7.68 -33.48
CA LEU A 428 -3.22 -8.06 -32.07
C LEU A 428 -3.99 -7.10 -31.17
N MET A 429 -4.13 -5.84 -31.59
CA MET A 429 -4.96 -4.85 -30.90
C MET A 429 -6.46 -5.06 -31.15
N ALA A 430 -6.83 -5.78 -32.21
CA ALA A 430 -8.20 -6.03 -32.60
C ALA A 430 -8.77 -7.38 -32.11
N VAL A 431 -8.00 -8.13 -31.30
CA VAL A 431 -8.42 -9.43 -30.74
C VAL A 431 -8.58 -9.38 -29.24
N LYS A 432 -9.48 -10.22 -28.72
CA LYS A 432 -9.64 -10.45 -27.29
C LYS A 432 -8.98 -11.79 -26.93
N PRO A 433 -7.89 -11.81 -26.16
CA PRO A 433 -7.32 -13.07 -25.70
C PRO A 433 -8.13 -13.64 -24.54
N GLU A 434 -8.31 -14.96 -24.54
CA GLU A 434 -8.78 -15.72 -23.39
C GLU A 434 -7.96 -16.99 -23.26
N VAL A 435 -7.79 -17.47 -22.03
CA VAL A 435 -7.08 -18.72 -21.77
C VAL A 435 -8.10 -19.81 -21.49
N ASN A 436 -8.02 -20.88 -22.27
CA ASN A 436 -8.82 -22.08 -22.09
C ASN A 436 -8.08 -23.11 -21.21
N GLU A 437 -8.84 -24.10 -20.73
CA GLU A 437 -8.47 -25.08 -19.69
C GLU A 437 -7.15 -25.85 -19.94
N ASP A 438 -6.68 -25.97 -21.19
CA ASP A 438 -5.49 -26.73 -21.59
C ASP A 438 -4.20 -25.89 -21.77
N ASN A 439 -4.08 -24.74 -21.09
CA ASN A 439 -3.03 -23.74 -21.36
C ASN A 439 -3.01 -23.29 -22.85
N VAL A 440 -4.20 -23.22 -23.45
CA VAL A 440 -4.39 -22.72 -24.81
C VAL A 440 -4.85 -21.28 -24.72
N VAL A 441 -4.04 -20.36 -25.21
CA VAL A 441 -4.40 -18.96 -25.43
C VAL A 441 -5.23 -18.89 -26.70
N THR A 442 -6.53 -18.62 -26.59
CA THR A 442 -7.41 -18.39 -27.73
C THR A 442 -7.54 -16.90 -27.97
N LEU A 443 -7.14 -16.45 -29.16
CA LEU A 443 -7.37 -15.08 -29.64
C LEU A 443 -8.73 -15.04 -30.34
N TYR A 444 -9.71 -14.43 -29.69
CA TYR A 444 -11.03 -14.25 -30.28
C TYR A 444 -11.06 -13.06 -31.23
N VAL A 445 -11.51 -13.32 -32.45
CA VAL A 445 -11.73 -12.34 -33.52
C VAL A 445 -13.23 -12.08 -33.64
N ASP A 446 -13.60 -10.83 -33.94
CA ASP A 446 -14.99 -10.47 -34.21
C ASP A 446 -15.46 -11.19 -35.48
N LYS A 447 -16.65 -11.82 -35.42
CA LYS A 447 -17.29 -12.49 -36.56
C LYS A 447 -17.46 -11.60 -37.78
N ASN A 448 -17.56 -10.29 -37.60
CA ASN A 448 -17.68 -9.33 -38.70
C ASN A 448 -16.34 -9.08 -39.43
N ASN A 449 -15.23 -9.65 -38.95
CA ASN A 449 -13.89 -9.44 -39.49
C ASN A 449 -13.23 -10.76 -39.90
N GLU A 450 -13.82 -11.46 -40.88
CA GLU A 450 -13.29 -12.73 -41.43
C GLU A 450 -11.87 -12.58 -42.00
N PHE A 451 -11.53 -11.41 -42.54
CA PHE A 451 -10.20 -11.11 -43.05
C PHE A 451 -9.12 -11.21 -41.95
N LEU A 452 -9.38 -10.62 -40.77
CA LEU A 452 -8.47 -10.66 -39.63
C LEU A 452 -8.28 -12.09 -39.11
N PHE A 453 -9.34 -12.91 -39.11
CA PHE A 453 -9.28 -14.31 -38.71
C PHE A 453 -8.35 -15.11 -39.61
N ASP A 454 -8.47 -14.97 -40.93
CA ASP A 454 -7.63 -15.68 -41.90
C ASP A 454 -6.16 -15.24 -41.85
N GLU A 455 -5.89 -13.94 -41.69
CA GLU A 455 -4.51 -13.42 -41.55
C GLU A 455 -3.83 -13.95 -40.29
N LEU A 456 -4.52 -13.90 -39.14
CA LEU A 456 -3.95 -14.40 -37.88
C LEU A 456 -3.71 -15.91 -37.94
N LYS A 457 -4.65 -16.67 -38.52
CA LYS A 457 -4.56 -18.14 -38.58
C LYS A 457 -3.42 -18.63 -39.47
N ASN A 458 -3.10 -17.86 -40.51
CA ASN A 458 -2.01 -18.18 -41.44
C ASN A 458 -0.65 -17.59 -41.02
N SER A 459 -0.63 -16.69 -40.03
CA SER A 459 0.60 -16.04 -39.56
C SER A 459 1.31 -16.85 -38.47
N THR A 460 2.14 -17.80 -38.88
CA THR A 460 2.99 -18.58 -37.94
C THR A 460 3.93 -17.68 -37.15
N GLU A 461 4.40 -16.58 -37.74
CA GLU A 461 5.28 -15.60 -37.10
C GLU A 461 4.63 -14.96 -35.86
N ILE A 462 3.37 -14.53 -35.96
CA ILE A 462 2.66 -13.92 -34.83
C ILE A 462 2.45 -14.95 -33.72
N ILE A 463 2.01 -16.16 -34.10
CA ILE A 463 1.76 -17.26 -33.17
C ILE A 463 3.04 -17.65 -32.41
N ASP A 464 4.16 -17.82 -33.11
CA ASP A 464 5.43 -18.23 -32.52
C ASP A 464 6.01 -17.14 -31.61
N LEU A 465 5.86 -15.86 -31.99
CA LEU A 465 6.28 -14.74 -31.16
C LEU A 465 5.46 -14.65 -29.86
N ILE A 466 4.14 -14.84 -29.91
CA ILE A 466 3.30 -14.90 -28.71
C ILE A 466 3.74 -16.06 -27.82
N LYS A 467 3.92 -17.27 -28.38
CA LYS A 467 4.39 -18.43 -27.61
C LYS A 467 5.74 -18.17 -26.94
N SER A 468 6.68 -17.58 -27.68
CA SER A 468 8.01 -17.22 -27.16
C SER A 468 7.91 -16.23 -26.00
N GLU A 469 7.09 -15.19 -26.13
CA GLU A 469 6.98 -14.16 -25.09
C GLU A 469 6.21 -14.67 -23.87
N VAL A 470 5.21 -15.55 -24.05
CA VAL A 470 4.55 -16.26 -22.95
C VAL A 470 5.54 -17.17 -22.21
N ALA A 471 6.34 -17.96 -22.94
CA ALA A 471 7.36 -18.81 -22.34
C ALA A 471 8.41 -18.00 -21.57
N LYS A 472 8.77 -16.81 -22.07
CA LYS A 472 9.74 -15.92 -21.43
C LYS A 472 9.18 -15.21 -20.20
N LEU A 473 7.96 -14.67 -20.27
CA LEU A 473 7.38 -13.84 -19.20
C LEU A 473 6.65 -14.67 -18.14
N MET A 474 6.04 -15.78 -18.53
CA MET A 474 5.25 -16.64 -17.63
C MET A 474 5.95 -17.97 -17.31
N GLY A 475 7.01 -18.35 -18.04
CA GLY A 475 7.73 -19.60 -17.81
C GLY A 475 7.01 -20.86 -18.31
N ILE A 476 5.95 -20.71 -19.10
CA ILE A 476 5.06 -21.80 -19.53
C ILE A 476 5.02 -21.87 -21.06
N GLU A 477 5.10 -23.07 -21.62
CA GLU A 477 4.81 -23.30 -23.04
C GLU A 477 3.29 -23.27 -23.26
N ALA A 478 2.81 -22.25 -23.97
CA ALA A 478 1.40 -22.10 -24.32
C ALA A 478 1.14 -22.58 -25.76
N LEU A 479 -0.04 -23.14 -25.99
CA LEU A 479 -0.60 -23.26 -27.33
C LEU A 479 -1.38 -22.00 -27.64
N VAL A 480 -1.33 -21.52 -28.88
CA VAL A 480 -2.11 -20.35 -29.31
C VAL A 480 -3.09 -20.82 -30.37
N ASN A 481 -4.37 -20.59 -30.11
CA ASN A 481 -5.47 -20.85 -31.04
C ASN A 481 -6.12 -19.52 -31.43
N ILE A 482 -6.81 -19.50 -32.56
CA ILE A 482 -7.56 -18.34 -33.03
C ILE A 482 -8.98 -18.83 -33.32
N ASP A 483 -9.95 -18.14 -32.75
CA ASP A 483 -11.36 -18.53 -32.86
C ASP A 483 -12.26 -17.29 -33.06
N ILE A 484 -13.50 -17.51 -33.47
CA ILE A 484 -14.47 -16.45 -33.75
C ILE A 484 -15.44 -16.34 -32.57
N SER A 485 -15.72 -15.12 -32.11
CA SER A 485 -16.72 -14.87 -31.05
C SER A 485 -17.91 -14.04 -31.57
N GLU A 486 -19.13 -14.45 -31.23
CA GLU A 486 -20.38 -13.75 -31.58
C GLU A 486 -20.66 -12.53 -30.68
N THR A 487 -19.93 -12.38 -29.58
CA THR A 487 -20.18 -11.39 -28.52
C THR A 487 -18.95 -10.57 -28.17
N ILE A 488 -18.15 -10.18 -29.17
CA ILE A 488 -17.19 -9.10 -28.95
C ILE A 488 -17.96 -7.78 -28.99
N ASN A 489 -18.49 -7.38 -27.83
CA ASN A 489 -18.99 -6.02 -27.65
C ASN A 489 -17.76 -5.11 -27.52
N THR A 490 -17.10 -4.77 -28.64
CA THR A 490 -16.11 -3.67 -28.67
C THR A 490 -16.87 -2.37 -28.46
N LYS A 491 -17.30 -2.10 -27.23
CA LYS A 491 -17.56 -0.72 -26.77
C LYS A 491 -16.24 -0.02 -26.49
N GLU A 492 -15.37 -0.03 -27.48
CA GLU A 492 -14.27 0.89 -27.64
C GLU A 492 -14.15 1.12 -29.15
N GLU A 493 -14.96 2.04 -29.67
CA GLU A 493 -14.84 2.61 -31.03
C GLU A 493 -13.45 3.27 -31.28
N GLY A 494 -12.51 3.20 -30.33
CA GLY A 494 -11.17 3.77 -30.40
C GLY A 494 -10.07 2.85 -30.93
N GLY A 495 -10.22 1.52 -30.90
CA GLY A 495 -9.11 0.61 -31.25
C GLY A 495 -8.76 0.59 -32.74
N ILE A 496 -9.77 0.49 -33.60
CA ILE A 496 -9.62 0.47 -35.06
C ILE A 496 -9.26 1.88 -35.57
N SER A 497 -9.90 2.90 -35.00
CA SER A 497 -9.63 4.32 -35.28
C SER A 497 -8.19 4.74 -34.92
N ALA A 498 -7.68 4.33 -33.75
CA ALA A 498 -6.31 4.65 -33.33
C ALA A 498 -5.24 3.96 -34.22
N ALA A 499 -5.50 2.75 -34.73
CA ALA A 499 -4.59 2.10 -35.66
C ALA A 499 -4.59 2.77 -37.06
N GLN A 500 -5.74 3.29 -37.50
CA GLN A 500 -5.88 4.00 -38.78
C GLN A 500 -5.21 5.38 -38.74
N GLU A 501 -5.37 6.14 -37.65
CA GLU A 501 -4.72 7.45 -37.48
C GLU A 501 -3.19 7.36 -37.31
N ILE A 502 -2.67 6.27 -36.73
CA ILE A 502 -1.23 6.13 -36.45
C ILE A 502 -0.45 5.59 -37.67
N PHE A 503 -1.08 4.84 -38.57
CA PHE A 503 -0.38 4.09 -39.62
C PHE A 503 -0.76 4.41 -41.07
N ASP A 504 -1.67 5.36 -41.30
CA ASP A 504 -1.99 5.91 -42.64
C ASP A 504 -2.30 4.81 -43.68
N VAL A 505 -3.18 3.87 -43.31
CA VAL A 505 -3.61 2.76 -44.17
C VAL A 505 -5.03 3.03 -44.68
N GLU A 506 -5.17 3.24 -45.99
CA GLU A 506 -6.47 3.39 -46.66
C GLU A 506 -7.29 2.08 -46.64
N ASP A 507 -8.58 2.24 -46.34
CA ASP A 507 -9.72 1.31 -46.41
C ASP A 507 -9.42 -0.19 -46.64
N LEU A 508 -9.51 -0.97 -45.55
CA LEU A 508 -9.90 -2.38 -45.63
C LEU A 508 -11.41 -2.45 -45.34
N SER A 509 -12.20 -2.16 -46.37
CA SER A 509 -13.64 -2.43 -46.43
C SER A 509 -13.94 -3.91 -46.65
#